data_AF-A0A367MDS7-F1
#
_entry.id   AF-A0A367MDS7-F1
#
_cell.length_a   1.000
_cell.length_b   1.000
_cell.length_c   1.000
_cell.angle_alpha   90.00
_cell.angle_beta   90.00
_cell.angle_gamma   90.00
#
_symmetry.space_group_name_H-M   'P 1'
#
loop_
_entity.id
_entity.type
_entity.pdbx_description
1 polymer ?
#
loop_
_entity_poly.entity_id
_entity_poly.type
_entity_poly.pdbx_seq_one_letter_code
_entity_poly.pdbx_strand_id
1 'polypeptide(L)'
;MTNPTTSIEDVPLNAFHRLLTLRSGGGSFVDGYVLSIIGVAMLQMTAALQLNSFWQGMIAASALVGIFFGGFLGGWLTDRLGRRRLFFGGPSLFVLASLAQYGVDSAAALFVLRFLIGVAVGIEYPVATALLVEFLPKKYRGPRLATLTILWFAGAAFAYLVGDLILRSGGEDAWRLVLASTAAIGAVLFLLRIGTPESPRWLLSKGRDADAERVIRQVYGEAFSLENLPEQALERKVTIWHLLYAGYGKRMLFVTLFWTCSVIPVFAVYAFAPKVLLALNLKGDWASYGSVAITLLFVIGCIIATRLINRIGRRCMLLHSFLWSGLALLGLGVFHAGSEATILGLFGAYALFIGGAQVLQLVYPNELFPTEIRAFAVGVGTSLSRVGAAVGLALSALQQNINLFYTPTQIANGEAPTDTRIRAGGLVEKGSLQRSEDSLNVRFVVTDGAKEVTIAYHGILPDLFREGQGIVALGKLGGDGVLVADEVLAKHDENYMPPEVTKALKDSGQLKHYENGKAAGETSYNQEGK
;
A
#
# COMPACT_ATOMS: atom_id res chain seq x y z
N MET A 1 22.39 47.79 4.94
CA MET A 1 22.03 48.31 3.61
C MET A 1 22.14 47.15 2.63
N THR A 2 21.03 46.51 2.28
CA THR A 2 20.98 45.41 1.30
C THR A 2 20.93 46.00 -0.11
N ASN A 3 21.82 45.54 -0.98
CA ASN A 3 21.92 45.99 -2.36
C ASN A 3 20.61 45.69 -3.11
N PRO A 4 20.00 46.65 -3.84
CA PRO A 4 18.73 46.46 -4.57
C PRO A 4 18.77 45.35 -5.63
N THR A 5 19.96 44.80 -5.93
CA THR A 5 20.19 43.71 -6.89
C THR A 5 20.23 42.31 -6.27
N THR A 6 20.02 42.17 -4.95
CA THR A 6 20.11 40.85 -4.31
C THR A 6 18.85 40.03 -4.58
N SER A 7 18.99 38.87 -5.22
CA SER A 7 17.86 37.96 -5.45
C SER A 7 17.37 37.36 -4.13
N ILE A 8 16.04 37.16 -4.02
CA ILE A 8 15.44 36.45 -2.88
C ILE A 8 15.96 35.00 -2.76
N GLU A 9 16.56 34.45 -3.81
CA GLU A 9 17.11 33.09 -3.80
C GLU A 9 18.50 32.99 -3.15
N ASP A 10 19.14 34.12 -2.87
CA ASP A 10 20.51 34.22 -2.33
C ASP A 10 20.57 34.74 -0.88
N VAL A 11 19.41 35.03 -0.28
CA VAL A 11 19.33 35.53 1.10
C VAL A 11 19.65 34.44 2.15
N PRO A 12 20.16 34.81 3.34
CA PRO A 12 20.32 33.86 4.44
C PRO A 12 18.96 33.35 4.96
N LEU A 13 18.99 32.23 5.70
CA LEU A 13 17.79 31.69 6.32
C LEU A 13 17.27 32.63 7.42
N ASN A 14 16.02 33.08 7.31
CA ASN A 14 15.34 33.86 8.32
C ASN A 14 14.40 32.96 9.18
N ALA A 15 13.69 33.58 10.13
CA ALA A 15 12.69 32.88 10.95
C ALA A 15 11.53 32.32 10.12
N PHE A 16 11.09 33.06 9.10
CA PHE A 16 10.02 32.65 8.19
C PHE A 16 10.37 31.34 7.45
N HIS A 17 11.56 31.22 6.88
CA HIS A 17 11.99 29.99 6.20
C HIS A 17 11.98 28.77 7.13
N ARG A 18 12.42 28.96 8.38
CA ARG A 18 12.41 27.90 9.41
C ARG A 18 10.99 27.49 9.76
N LEU A 19 10.10 28.45 9.99
CA LEU A 19 8.70 28.21 10.31
C LEU A 19 7.93 27.59 9.13
N LEU A 20 8.17 28.04 7.91
CA LEU A 20 7.57 27.46 6.70
C LEU A 20 8.04 26.02 6.50
N THR A 21 9.32 25.72 6.78
CA THR A 21 9.81 24.33 6.77
C THR A 21 9.03 23.46 7.75
N LEU A 22 8.78 23.97 8.97
CA LEU A 22 8.00 23.23 9.97
C LEU A 22 6.54 23.07 9.56
N ARG A 23 5.91 24.10 8.97
CA ARG A 23 4.53 24.07 8.46
C ARG A 23 4.33 23.09 7.32
N SER A 24 5.25 23.07 6.35
CA SER A 24 5.24 22.10 5.25
C SER A 24 5.60 20.70 5.76
N GLY A 25 6.59 20.59 6.65
CA GLY A 25 7.01 19.34 7.27
C GLY A 25 5.96 18.70 8.17
N GLY A 26 5.13 19.50 8.83
CA GLY A 26 3.96 19.02 9.55
C GLY A 26 3.00 18.25 8.64
N GLY A 27 2.86 18.67 7.38
CA GLY A 27 2.09 17.92 6.37
C GLY A 27 2.66 16.54 6.15
N SER A 28 3.97 16.49 5.84
CA SER A 28 4.68 15.22 5.67
C SER A 28 4.57 14.32 6.90
N PHE A 29 4.61 14.87 8.12
CA PHE A 29 4.37 14.12 9.35
C PHE A 29 2.97 13.51 9.39
N VAL A 30 1.92 14.27 9.09
CA VAL A 30 0.56 13.72 9.08
C VAL A 30 0.35 12.72 7.94
N ASP A 31 0.98 12.92 6.78
CA ASP A 31 0.99 11.95 5.69
C ASP A 31 1.59 10.62 6.13
N GLY A 32 2.73 10.66 6.82
CA GLY A 32 3.36 9.48 7.39
C GLY A 32 2.45 8.78 8.40
N TYR A 33 1.81 9.56 9.27
CA TYR A 33 0.86 9.05 10.24
C TYR A 33 -0.31 8.33 9.59
N VAL A 34 -1.04 9.01 8.69
CA VAL A 34 -2.28 8.51 8.10
C VAL A 34 -2.07 7.30 7.19
N LEU A 35 -0.90 7.22 6.55
CA LEU A 35 -0.58 6.10 5.66
C LEU A 35 -0.09 4.87 6.42
N SER A 36 0.55 5.04 7.58
CA SER A 36 1.07 3.92 8.38
C SER A 36 0.08 3.39 9.41
N ILE A 37 -0.86 4.21 9.89
CA ILE A 37 -1.83 3.82 10.93
C ILE A 37 -2.73 2.63 10.51
N ILE A 38 -2.91 2.40 9.21
CA ILE A 38 -3.69 1.26 8.70
C ILE A 38 -3.08 -0.08 9.10
N GLY A 39 -1.75 -0.18 9.15
CA GLY A 39 -1.04 -1.39 9.57
C GLY A 39 -1.38 -1.80 10.99
N VAL A 40 -1.46 -0.81 11.88
CA VAL A 40 -1.78 -0.99 13.30
C VAL A 40 -3.21 -1.50 13.47
N ALA A 41 -4.16 -0.92 12.74
CA ALA A 41 -5.57 -1.29 12.81
C ALA A 41 -5.92 -2.59 12.05
N MET A 42 -5.07 -3.04 11.12
CA MET A 42 -5.39 -4.11 10.16
C MET A 42 -5.89 -5.41 10.82
N LEU A 43 -5.27 -5.82 11.93
CA LEU A 43 -5.59 -7.09 12.59
C LEU A 43 -7.00 -7.07 13.21
N GLN A 44 -7.29 -6.09 14.08
CA GLN A 44 -8.61 -5.96 14.72
C GLN A 44 -9.71 -5.65 13.70
N MET A 45 -9.43 -4.77 12.73
CA MET A 45 -10.38 -4.43 11.66
C MET A 45 -10.73 -5.64 10.79
N THR A 46 -9.74 -6.53 10.54
CA THR A 46 -9.99 -7.79 9.82
C THR A 46 -10.95 -8.69 10.58
N ALA A 47 -10.78 -8.81 11.90
CA ALA A 47 -11.67 -9.59 12.74
C ALA A 47 -13.08 -8.96 12.79
N ALA A 48 -13.18 -7.65 13.03
CA ALA A 48 -14.44 -6.94 13.19
C ALA A 48 -15.29 -6.91 11.91
N LEU A 49 -14.67 -6.70 10.74
CA LEU A 49 -15.37 -6.61 9.45
C LEU A 49 -15.33 -7.93 8.65
N GLN A 50 -14.78 -9.01 9.22
CA GLN A 50 -14.58 -10.31 8.57
C GLN A 50 -13.89 -10.19 7.20
N LEU A 51 -12.79 -9.44 7.15
CA LEU A 51 -12.11 -9.14 5.89
C LEU A 51 -11.35 -10.36 5.35
N ASN A 52 -11.70 -10.80 4.15
CA ASN A 52 -10.89 -11.76 3.40
C ASN A 52 -9.57 -11.11 2.91
N SER A 53 -8.63 -11.93 2.40
CA SER A 53 -7.32 -11.46 1.92
C SER A 53 -7.46 -10.40 0.83
N PHE A 54 -8.44 -10.54 -0.06
CA PHE A 54 -8.72 -9.55 -1.10
C PHE A 54 -9.01 -8.16 -0.50
N TRP A 55 -9.94 -8.06 0.45
CA TRP A 55 -10.27 -6.77 1.07
C TRP A 55 -9.13 -6.19 1.89
N GLN A 56 -8.35 -7.02 2.60
CA GLN A 56 -7.14 -6.56 3.30
C GLN A 56 -6.15 -5.89 2.33
N GLY A 57 -5.90 -6.53 1.18
CA GLY A 57 -5.04 -5.98 0.12
C GLY A 57 -5.60 -4.70 -0.49
N MET A 58 -6.89 -4.68 -0.83
CA MET A 58 -7.54 -3.51 -1.42
C MET A 58 -7.55 -2.31 -0.46
N ILE A 59 -7.85 -2.52 0.83
CA ILE A 59 -7.81 -1.47 1.83
C ILE A 59 -6.38 -0.95 2.04
N ALA A 60 -5.38 -1.84 2.12
CA ALA A 60 -3.97 -1.45 2.19
C ALA A 60 -3.50 -0.64 0.97
N ALA A 61 -3.95 -1.01 -0.24
CA ALA A 61 -3.60 -0.34 -1.48
C ALA A 61 -4.38 0.96 -1.75
N SER A 62 -5.60 1.08 -1.22
CA SER A 62 -6.56 2.15 -1.54
C SER A 62 -5.99 3.57 -1.43
N ALA A 63 -5.26 3.88 -0.36
CA ALA A 63 -4.64 5.19 -0.16
C ALA A 63 -3.53 5.45 -1.19
N LEU A 64 -2.77 4.43 -1.61
CA LEU A 64 -1.76 4.57 -2.65
C LEU A 64 -2.39 4.85 -4.02
N VAL A 65 -3.50 4.17 -4.32
CA VAL A 65 -4.31 4.46 -5.51
C VAL A 65 -4.85 5.89 -5.45
N GLY A 66 -5.35 6.33 -4.30
CA GLY A 66 -5.78 7.71 -4.10
C GLY A 66 -4.66 8.73 -4.35
N ILE A 67 -3.43 8.48 -3.85
CA ILE A 67 -2.28 9.37 -4.05
C ILE A 67 -1.97 9.54 -5.54
N PHE A 68 -2.09 8.48 -6.34
CA PHE A 68 -1.92 8.56 -7.79
C PHE A 68 -2.88 9.60 -8.40
N PHE A 69 -4.18 9.50 -8.15
CA PHE A 69 -5.16 10.46 -8.68
C PHE A 69 -5.00 11.85 -8.06
N GLY A 70 -4.73 11.93 -6.76
CA GLY A 70 -4.50 13.18 -6.04
C GLY A 70 -3.30 13.96 -6.57
N GLY A 71 -2.21 13.29 -6.95
CA GLY A 71 -1.03 13.93 -7.52
C GLY A 71 -1.32 14.66 -8.84
N PHE A 72 -2.10 14.04 -9.74
CA PHE A 72 -2.52 14.67 -11.00
C PHE A 72 -3.49 15.82 -10.76
N LEU A 73 -4.48 15.64 -9.88
CA LEU A 73 -5.44 16.69 -9.54
C LEU A 73 -4.77 17.87 -8.84
N GLY A 74 -3.80 17.59 -7.97
CA GLY A 74 -3.09 18.58 -7.17
C GLY A 74 -2.42 19.64 -8.04
N GLY A 75 -1.67 19.26 -9.06
CA GLY A 75 -1.01 20.21 -9.97
C GLY A 75 -2.01 21.17 -10.63
N TRP A 76 -3.03 20.62 -11.30
CA TRP A 76 -4.08 21.41 -11.95
C TRP A 76 -4.81 22.35 -10.99
N LEU A 77 -5.15 21.83 -9.81
CA LEU A 77 -5.89 22.57 -8.80
C LEU A 77 -5.04 23.70 -8.20
N THR A 78 -3.73 23.48 -8.05
CA THR A 78 -2.77 24.46 -7.50
C THR A 78 -2.60 25.67 -8.41
N ASP A 79 -2.66 25.46 -9.72
CA ASP A 79 -2.59 26.55 -10.69
C ASP A 79 -3.87 27.36 -10.75
N ARG A 80 -5.03 26.72 -10.50
CA ARG A 80 -6.33 27.38 -10.50
C ARG A 80 -6.66 28.10 -9.19
N LEU A 81 -6.49 27.42 -8.06
CA LEU A 81 -6.97 27.89 -6.76
C LEU A 81 -5.92 28.61 -5.92
N GLY A 82 -4.63 28.40 -6.22
CA GLY A 82 -3.50 28.90 -5.44
C GLY A 82 -2.96 27.86 -4.45
N ARG A 83 -1.69 28.03 -4.07
CA ARG A 83 -0.98 27.07 -3.23
C ARG A 83 -1.54 27.13 -1.80
N ARG A 84 -1.75 28.33 -1.25
CA ARG A 84 -2.24 28.52 0.12
C ARG A 84 -3.59 27.85 0.33
N ARG A 85 -4.55 28.01 -0.59
CA ARG A 85 -5.90 27.43 -0.40
C ARG A 85 -5.85 25.90 -0.32
N LEU A 86 -5.06 25.26 -1.17
CA LEU A 86 -4.89 23.81 -1.13
C LEU A 86 -4.08 23.32 0.05
N PHE A 87 -3.16 24.14 0.53
CA PHE A 87 -2.39 23.87 1.75
C PHE A 87 -3.29 23.72 3.00
N PHE A 88 -4.52 24.26 2.97
CA PHE A 88 -5.55 24.04 4.00
C PHE A 88 -6.66 23.07 3.53
N GLY A 89 -7.01 23.10 2.25
CA GLY A 89 -8.08 22.27 1.68
C GLY A 89 -7.76 20.77 1.69
N GLY A 90 -6.54 20.38 1.28
CA GLY A 90 -6.09 18.98 1.30
C GLY A 90 -6.20 18.35 2.69
N PRO A 91 -5.61 18.96 3.73
CA PRO A 91 -5.75 18.49 5.10
C PRO A 91 -7.20 18.39 5.60
N SER A 92 -8.07 19.28 5.15
CA SER A 92 -9.48 19.26 5.56
C SER A 92 -10.15 17.97 5.10
N LEU A 93 -9.86 17.55 3.85
CA LEU A 93 -10.42 16.33 3.28
C LEU A 93 -9.95 15.09 4.03
N PHE A 94 -8.65 14.96 4.32
CA PHE A 94 -8.20 13.78 5.07
C PHE A 94 -8.74 13.80 6.51
N VAL A 95 -8.82 14.94 7.20
CA VAL A 95 -9.36 15.00 8.58
C VAL A 95 -10.81 14.53 8.62
N LEU A 96 -11.65 15.04 7.71
CA LEU A 96 -13.06 14.66 7.63
C LEU A 96 -13.22 13.18 7.24
N ALA A 97 -12.46 12.71 6.25
CA ALA A 97 -12.47 11.31 5.86
C ALA A 97 -11.96 10.39 6.98
N SER A 98 -10.96 10.84 7.76
CA SER A 98 -10.45 10.10 8.91
C SER A 98 -11.48 9.97 10.02
N LEU A 99 -12.22 11.04 10.34
CA LEU A 99 -13.34 10.99 11.29
C LEU A 99 -14.46 10.06 10.79
N ALA A 100 -14.78 10.13 9.51
CA ALA A 100 -15.83 9.31 8.92
C ALA A 100 -15.54 7.80 9.01
N GLN A 101 -14.26 7.38 9.09
CA GLN A 101 -13.89 5.97 9.27
C GLN A 101 -14.39 5.39 10.60
N TYR A 102 -14.66 6.23 11.60
CA TYR A 102 -15.19 5.78 12.89
C TYR A 102 -16.54 5.07 12.75
N GLY A 103 -17.38 5.50 11.81
CA GLY A 103 -18.74 4.96 11.60
C GLY A 103 -18.84 3.90 10.50
N VAL A 104 -17.72 3.29 10.09
CA VAL A 104 -17.73 2.35 8.95
C VAL A 104 -17.98 0.90 9.39
N ASP A 105 -18.95 0.27 8.73
CA ASP A 105 -19.32 -1.14 8.96
C ASP A 105 -19.12 -2.02 7.72
N SER A 106 -18.48 -1.51 6.66
CA SER A 106 -18.20 -2.30 5.46
C SER A 106 -16.81 -2.03 4.87
N ALA A 107 -16.21 -3.09 4.30
CA ALA A 107 -14.92 -3.02 3.64
C ALA A 107 -14.90 -2.01 2.48
N ALA A 108 -15.99 -1.94 1.72
CA ALA A 108 -16.14 -1.04 0.59
C ALA A 108 -16.18 0.44 1.02
N ALA A 109 -16.93 0.76 2.08
CA ALA A 109 -16.95 2.13 2.61
C ALA A 109 -15.56 2.54 3.14
N LEU A 110 -14.85 1.62 3.80
CA LEU A 110 -13.49 1.89 4.28
C LEU A 110 -12.52 2.12 3.13
N PHE A 111 -12.60 1.30 2.08
CA PHE A 111 -11.83 1.47 0.85
C PHE A 111 -12.04 2.86 0.24
N VAL A 112 -13.30 3.31 0.11
CA VAL A 112 -13.61 4.63 -0.45
C VAL A 112 -13.04 5.76 0.41
N LEU A 113 -13.21 5.71 1.73
CA LEU A 113 -12.68 6.75 2.62
C LEU A 113 -11.14 6.80 2.58
N ARG A 114 -10.47 5.64 2.56
CA ARG A 114 -9.01 5.57 2.43
C ARG A 114 -8.53 6.04 1.07
N PHE A 115 -9.27 5.75 0.00
CA PHE A 115 -9.00 6.31 -1.31
C PHE A 115 -9.08 7.85 -1.29
N LEU A 116 -10.11 8.43 -0.67
CA LEU A 116 -10.24 9.89 -0.52
C LEU A 116 -9.11 10.51 0.32
N ILE A 117 -8.71 9.85 1.40
CA ILE A 117 -7.51 10.21 2.18
C ILE A 117 -6.28 10.20 1.26
N GLY A 118 -6.13 9.16 0.44
CA GLY A 118 -5.05 9.08 -0.53
C GLY A 118 -5.06 10.25 -1.53
N VAL A 119 -6.22 10.63 -2.05
CA VAL A 119 -6.37 11.80 -2.95
C VAL A 119 -5.94 13.07 -2.24
N ALA A 120 -6.32 13.28 -0.98
CA ALA A 120 -5.92 14.43 -0.18
C ALA A 120 -4.39 14.51 -0.03
N VAL A 121 -3.75 13.40 0.36
CA VAL A 121 -2.29 13.29 0.49
C VAL A 121 -1.58 13.53 -0.86
N GLY A 122 -2.13 12.99 -1.95
CA GLY A 122 -1.61 13.18 -3.30
C GLY A 122 -1.62 14.65 -3.74
N ILE A 123 -2.65 15.40 -3.37
CA ILE A 123 -2.74 16.86 -3.62
C ILE A 123 -1.70 17.62 -2.78
N GLU A 124 -1.47 17.17 -1.55
CA GLU A 124 -0.61 17.86 -0.60
C GLU A 124 0.88 17.82 -0.96
N TYR A 125 1.39 16.67 -1.45
CA TYR A 125 2.80 16.52 -1.83
C TYR A 125 3.34 17.62 -2.75
N PRO A 126 2.75 17.91 -3.93
CA PRO A 126 3.22 18.97 -4.80
C PRO A 126 3.02 20.36 -4.19
N VAL A 127 1.92 20.60 -3.45
CA VAL A 127 1.62 21.91 -2.86
C VAL A 127 2.62 22.29 -1.78
N ALA A 128 2.87 21.39 -0.82
CA ALA A 128 3.75 21.67 0.31
C ALA A 128 5.22 21.84 -0.13
N THR A 129 5.65 21.04 -1.10
CA THR A 129 7.01 21.12 -1.67
C THR A 129 7.19 22.37 -2.54
N ALA A 130 6.25 22.69 -3.42
CA ALA A 130 6.31 23.89 -4.25
C ALA A 130 6.32 25.15 -3.39
N LEU A 131 5.37 25.28 -2.45
CA LEU A 131 5.30 26.42 -1.55
C LEU A 131 6.61 26.61 -0.77
N LEU A 132 7.19 25.53 -0.23
CA LEU A 132 8.45 25.61 0.50
C LEU A 132 9.62 26.06 -0.41
N VAL A 133 9.75 25.49 -1.60
CA VAL A 133 10.86 25.76 -2.53
C VAL A 133 10.80 27.17 -3.11
N GLU A 134 9.61 27.70 -3.34
CA GLU A 134 9.40 29.05 -3.89
C GLU A 134 9.89 30.16 -2.95
N PHE A 135 9.84 29.94 -1.63
CA PHE A 135 10.40 30.87 -0.64
C PHE A 135 11.85 30.55 -0.25
N LEU A 136 12.29 29.29 -0.36
CA LEU A 136 13.61 28.88 0.12
C LEU A 136 14.76 29.37 -0.77
N PRO A 137 15.85 29.90 -0.17
CA PRO A 137 17.08 30.20 -0.89
C PRO A 137 17.69 28.94 -1.52
N LYS A 138 18.27 29.08 -2.72
CA LYS A 138 18.78 27.97 -3.55
C LYS A 138 19.72 27.04 -2.77
N LYS A 139 20.65 27.62 -1.98
CA LYS A 139 21.66 26.89 -1.19
C LYS A 139 21.06 25.91 -0.16
N TYR A 140 19.86 26.18 0.35
CA TYR A 140 19.28 25.43 1.47
C TYR A 140 18.14 24.48 1.06
N ARG A 141 17.72 24.47 -0.21
CA ARG A 141 16.58 23.67 -0.69
C ARG A 141 16.74 22.17 -0.42
N GLY A 142 17.86 21.58 -0.82
CA GLY A 142 18.12 20.13 -0.67
C GLY A 142 17.99 19.63 0.78
N PRO A 143 18.77 20.16 1.74
CA PRO A 143 18.69 19.74 3.14
C PRO A 143 17.31 19.95 3.78
N ARG A 144 16.61 21.01 3.40
CA ARG A 144 15.25 21.30 3.92
C ARG A 144 14.21 20.34 3.35
N LEU A 145 14.33 19.96 2.08
CA LEU A 145 13.50 18.92 1.48
C LEU A 145 13.76 17.55 2.13
N ALA A 146 15.02 17.20 2.43
CA ALA A 146 15.34 15.98 3.15
C ALA A 146 14.71 15.92 4.56
N THR A 147 14.52 17.08 5.20
CA THR A 147 13.82 17.17 6.50
C THR A 147 12.36 16.72 6.39
N LEU A 148 11.69 16.98 5.25
CA LEU A 148 10.31 16.53 5.02
C LEU A 148 10.22 15.00 5.03
N THR A 149 11.17 14.30 4.41
CA THR A 149 11.25 12.83 4.45
C THR A 149 11.44 12.31 5.87
N ILE A 150 12.33 12.93 6.66
CA ILE A 150 12.55 12.53 8.06
C ILE A 150 11.26 12.70 8.86
N LEU A 151 10.55 13.82 8.68
CA LEU A 151 9.28 14.07 9.35
C LEU A 151 8.18 13.09 8.93
N TRP A 152 8.18 12.65 7.67
CA TRP A 152 7.27 11.60 7.20
C TRP A 152 7.46 10.30 7.98
N PHE A 153 8.71 9.81 8.11
CA PHE A 153 8.99 8.61 8.90
C PHE A 153 8.75 8.81 10.40
N ALA A 154 8.97 10.02 10.92
CA ALA A 154 8.65 10.34 12.30
C ALA A 154 7.14 10.27 12.56
N GLY A 155 6.33 10.73 11.61
CA GLY A 155 4.88 10.61 11.62
C GLY A 155 4.41 9.16 11.58
N ALA A 156 5.03 8.34 10.73
CA ALA A 156 4.79 6.90 10.68
C ALA A 156 5.11 6.22 12.02
N ALA A 157 6.26 6.53 12.64
CA ALA A 157 6.63 6.01 13.95
C ALA A 157 5.63 6.42 15.03
N PHE A 158 5.19 7.67 14.98
CA PHE A 158 4.20 8.20 15.90
C PHE A 158 2.82 7.53 15.72
N ALA A 159 2.43 7.16 14.49
CA ALA A 159 1.22 6.37 14.24
C ALA A 159 1.25 5.01 14.93
N TYR A 160 2.39 4.31 14.88
CA TYR A 160 2.53 3.03 15.60
C TYR A 160 2.45 3.21 17.11
N LEU A 161 3.10 4.24 17.66
CA LEU A 161 3.04 4.55 19.10
C LEU A 161 1.63 4.89 19.57
N VAL A 162 0.95 5.82 18.90
CA VAL A 162 -0.39 6.25 19.29
C VAL A 162 -1.42 5.16 19.01
N GLY A 163 -1.32 4.50 17.86
CA GLY A 163 -2.22 3.41 17.49
C GLY A 163 -2.15 2.26 18.50
N ASP A 164 -0.96 1.81 18.89
CA ASP A 164 -0.77 0.78 19.91
C ASP A 164 -1.36 1.20 21.27
N LEU A 165 -1.12 2.44 21.70
CA LEU A 165 -1.69 2.96 22.95
C LEU A 165 -3.22 2.92 22.97
N ILE A 166 -3.86 3.30 21.86
CA ILE A 166 -5.32 3.24 21.70
C ILE A 166 -5.79 1.79 21.69
N LEU A 167 -5.13 0.89 20.97
CA LEU A 167 -5.51 -0.53 20.91
C LEU A 167 -5.46 -1.21 22.28
N ARG A 168 -4.47 -0.89 23.11
CA ARG A 168 -4.34 -1.45 24.47
C ARG A 168 -5.44 -1.02 25.42
N SER A 169 -6.07 0.14 25.17
CA SER A 169 -7.05 0.74 26.08
C SER A 169 -8.50 0.70 25.56
N GLY A 170 -8.70 0.48 24.27
CA GLY A 170 -9.98 0.73 23.59
C GLY A 170 -10.89 -0.48 23.32
N GLY A 171 -10.52 -1.70 23.75
CA GLY A 171 -11.33 -2.91 23.51
C GLY A 171 -11.38 -3.35 22.04
N GLU A 172 -12.44 -4.07 21.66
CA GLU A 172 -12.59 -4.69 20.31
C GLU A 172 -12.83 -3.66 19.19
N ASP A 173 -13.41 -2.51 19.50
CA ASP A 173 -13.67 -1.41 18.55
C ASP A 173 -12.58 -0.33 18.55
N ALA A 174 -11.47 -0.55 19.27
CA ALA A 174 -10.37 0.40 19.35
C ALA A 174 -9.82 0.80 17.98
N TRP A 175 -9.85 -0.12 17.01
CA TRP A 175 -9.40 0.13 15.64
C TRP A 175 -10.10 1.34 14.98
N ARG A 176 -11.38 1.60 15.32
CA ARG A 176 -12.11 2.78 14.83
C ARG A 176 -11.48 4.08 15.31
N LEU A 177 -11.13 4.13 16.61
CA LEU A 177 -10.43 5.27 17.20
C LEU A 177 -9.00 5.41 16.67
N VAL A 178 -8.30 4.30 16.44
CA VAL A 178 -6.98 4.29 15.80
C VAL A 178 -7.04 4.97 14.44
N LEU A 179 -8.01 4.62 13.59
CA LEU A 179 -8.16 5.26 12.27
C LEU A 179 -8.58 6.73 12.37
N ALA A 180 -9.49 7.05 13.29
CA ALA A 180 -9.97 8.41 13.52
C ALA A 180 -8.92 9.34 14.17
N SER A 181 -7.93 8.80 14.89
CA SER A 181 -6.90 9.57 15.59
C SER A 181 -6.11 10.54 14.69
N THR A 182 -6.02 10.22 13.40
CA THR A 182 -5.42 11.11 12.39
C THR A 182 -6.10 12.49 12.37
N ALA A 183 -7.40 12.56 12.66
CA ALA A 183 -8.14 13.81 12.71
C ALA A 183 -7.62 14.76 13.81
N ALA A 184 -7.25 14.22 14.97
CA ALA A 184 -6.66 15.00 16.06
C ALA A 184 -5.29 15.56 15.66
N ILE A 185 -4.44 14.73 15.03
CA ILE A 185 -3.13 15.17 14.55
C ILE A 185 -3.28 16.21 13.41
N GLY A 186 -4.25 16.02 12.53
CA GLY A 186 -4.59 16.99 11.49
C GLY A 186 -5.10 18.32 12.02
N ALA A 187 -5.88 18.33 13.11
CA ALA A 187 -6.29 19.56 13.77
C ALA A 187 -5.08 20.36 14.31
N VAL A 188 -4.07 19.69 14.86
CA VAL A 188 -2.82 20.34 15.28
C VAL A 188 -2.07 20.92 14.06
N LEU A 189 -2.06 20.20 12.93
CA LEU A 189 -1.48 20.72 11.68
C LEU A 189 -2.17 22.00 11.21
N PHE A 190 -3.50 22.11 11.33
CA PHE A 190 -4.22 23.34 10.98
C PHE A 190 -3.72 24.53 11.78
N LEU A 191 -3.60 24.38 13.10
CA LEU A 191 -3.10 25.43 13.98
C LEU A 191 -1.68 25.84 13.60
N LEU A 192 -0.82 24.87 13.28
CA LEU A 192 0.56 25.13 12.84
C LEU A 192 0.61 25.95 11.54
N ARG A 193 -0.33 25.72 10.61
CA ARG A 193 -0.37 26.35 9.28
C ARG A 193 -0.92 27.77 9.27
N ILE A 194 -1.60 28.22 10.33
CA ILE A 194 -2.14 29.58 10.42
C ILE A 194 -1.02 30.61 10.18
N GLY A 195 -1.30 31.60 9.33
CA GLY A 195 -0.34 32.65 8.97
C GLY A 195 0.63 32.28 7.84
N THR A 196 0.36 31.22 7.07
CA THR A 196 1.12 30.92 5.84
C THR A 196 0.66 31.85 4.70
N PRO A 197 1.55 32.65 4.09
CA PRO A 197 1.20 33.51 2.96
C PRO A 197 1.02 32.70 1.68
N GLU A 198 0.43 33.34 0.67
CA GLU A 198 0.35 32.77 -0.69
C GLU A 198 1.69 32.96 -1.42
N SER A 199 1.95 32.09 -2.40
CA SER A 199 3.12 32.18 -3.27
C SER A 199 3.19 33.53 -4.03
N PRO A 200 4.29 34.30 -3.91
CA PRO A 200 4.50 35.50 -4.71
C PRO A 200 4.50 35.21 -6.21
N ARG A 201 5.07 34.05 -6.60
CA ARG A 201 5.16 33.62 -8.00
C ARG A 201 3.78 33.32 -8.59
N TRP A 202 2.92 32.65 -7.83
CA TRP A 202 1.55 32.39 -8.25
C TRP A 202 0.71 33.67 -8.28
N LEU A 203 0.91 34.60 -7.35
CA LEU A 203 0.21 35.89 -7.37
C LEU A 203 0.55 36.69 -8.64
N LEU A 204 1.83 36.73 -9.03
CA LEU A 204 2.26 37.35 -10.28
C LEU A 204 1.67 36.67 -11.52
N SER A 205 1.62 35.35 -11.56
CA SER A 205 1.01 34.64 -12.71
C SER A 205 -0.51 34.86 -12.84
N LYS A 206 -1.15 35.44 -11.82
CA LYS A 206 -2.55 35.88 -11.83
C LYS A 206 -2.72 37.39 -12.02
N GLY A 207 -1.64 38.13 -12.29
CA GLY A 207 -1.64 39.59 -12.41
C GLY A 207 -1.95 40.32 -11.11
N ARG A 208 -1.64 39.70 -9.95
CA ARG A 208 -1.88 40.26 -8.61
C ARG A 208 -0.60 40.82 -8.01
N ASP A 209 0.01 41.75 -8.73
CA ASP A 209 1.37 42.25 -8.47
C ASP A 209 1.47 42.94 -7.10
N ALA A 210 0.48 43.76 -6.74
CA ALA A 210 0.42 44.43 -5.44
C ALA A 210 0.35 43.46 -4.25
N ASP A 211 -0.32 42.32 -4.40
CA ASP A 211 -0.38 41.30 -3.36
C ASP A 211 0.95 40.51 -3.29
N ALA A 212 1.58 40.23 -4.44
CA ALA A 212 2.88 39.58 -4.49
C ALA A 212 3.95 40.43 -3.80
N GLU A 213 3.98 41.74 -4.08
CA GLU A 213 4.90 42.67 -3.45
C GLU A 213 4.68 42.77 -1.94
N ARG A 214 3.43 42.79 -1.48
CA ARG A 214 3.11 42.77 -0.04
C ARG A 214 3.68 41.54 0.65
N VAL A 215 3.58 40.36 0.03
CA VAL A 215 4.13 39.12 0.59
C VAL A 215 5.67 39.18 0.63
N ILE A 216 6.32 39.67 -0.43
CA ILE A 216 7.79 39.81 -0.46
C ILE A 216 8.26 40.72 0.67
N ARG A 217 7.66 41.90 0.82
CA ARG A 217 8.01 42.84 1.89
C ARG A 217 7.75 42.26 3.27
N GLN A 218 6.66 41.52 3.45
CA GLN A 218 6.37 40.83 4.71
C GLN A 218 7.44 39.78 5.07
N VAL A 219 7.97 39.05 4.08
CA VAL A 219 8.90 37.93 4.31
C VAL A 219 10.37 38.37 4.36
N TYR A 220 10.76 39.28 3.48
CA TYR A 220 12.16 39.68 3.27
C TYR A 220 12.46 41.11 3.77
N GLY A 221 11.44 41.91 4.06
CA GLY A 221 11.53 43.29 4.54
C GLY A 221 11.24 44.34 3.46
N GLU A 222 11.02 45.60 3.87
CA GLU A 222 10.68 46.73 2.98
C GLU A 222 11.76 47.05 1.93
N ALA A 223 12.97 46.53 2.10
CA ALA A 223 14.06 46.69 1.13
C ALA A 223 13.94 45.77 -0.10
N PHE A 224 12.98 44.84 -0.12
CA PHE A 224 12.74 43.92 -1.22
C PHE A 224 11.45 44.25 -1.97
N SER A 225 11.49 44.11 -3.29
CA SER A 225 10.36 44.34 -4.19
C SER A 225 10.23 43.19 -5.21
N LEU A 226 9.34 43.38 -6.19
CA LEU A 226 9.18 42.45 -7.32
C LEU A 226 10.46 42.29 -8.15
N GLU A 227 11.34 43.29 -8.16
CA GLU A 227 12.61 43.26 -8.93
C GLU A 227 13.62 42.25 -8.36
N ASN A 228 13.46 41.87 -7.09
CA ASN A 228 14.32 40.87 -6.44
C ASN A 228 13.89 39.42 -6.73
N LEU A 229 12.76 39.22 -7.41
CA LEU A 229 12.41 37.91 -7.94
C LEU A 229 13.21 37.66 -9.23
N PRO A 230 13.89 36.51 -9.35
CA PRO A 230 14.55 36.16 -10.59
C PRO A 230 13.53 36.11 -11.74
N GLU A 231 13.94 36.63 -12.89
CA GLU A 231 13.13 36.68 -14.11
C GLU A 231 12.55 35.29 -14.42
N GLN A 232 11.22 35.18 -14.46
CA GLN A 232 10.55 33.91 -14.71
C GLN A 232 10.83 33.49 -16.16
N ALA A 233 11.57 32.40 -16.34
CA ALA A 233 11.51 31.66 -17.59
C ALA A 233 10.04 31.24 -17.79
N LEU A 234 9.39 31.77 -18.84
CA LEU A 234 8.01 31.47 -19.23
C LEU A 234 7.70 29.98 -18.97
N GLU A 235 6.81 29.70 -18.02
CA GLU A 235 6.31 28.34 -17.74
C GLU A 235 5.61 27.81 -18.99
N ARG A 236 6.34 27.12 -19.87
CA ARG A 236 5.72 26.32 -20.93
C ARG A 236 4.92 25.21 -20.27
N LYS A 237 3.66 25.04 -20.69
CA LYS A 237 2.85 23.88 -20.29
C LYS A 237 3.52 22.60 -20.77
N VAL A 238 4.24 21.93 -19.88
CA VAL A 238 4.96 20.69 -20.18
C VAL A 238 3.99 19.51 -19.99
N THR A 239 3.86 18.67 -21.02
CA THR A 239 3.05 17.44 -20.98
C THR A 239 3.94 16.19 -20.91
N ILE A 240 3.37 15.03 -20.56
CA ILE A 240 4.09 13.73 -20.52
C ILE A 240 4.86 13.47 -21.80
N TRP A 241 4.25 13.77 -22.95
CA TRP A 241 4.85 13.57 -24.26
C TRP A 241 6.12 14.41 -24.45
N HIS A 242 6.16 15.65 -23.93
CA HIS A 242 7.36 16.48 -24.00
C HIS A 242 8.54 15.88 -23.21
N LEU A 243 8.30 15.20 -22.07
CA LEU A 243 9.37 14.51 -21.32
C LEU A 243 10.01 13.37 -22.13
N LEU A 244 9.20 12.60 -22.85
CA LEU A 244 9.67 11.47 -23.65
C LEU A 244 10.45 11.94 -24.88
N TYR A 245 9.95 12.96 -25.59
CA TYR A 245 10.59 13.46 -26.81
C TYR A 245 11.77 14.41 -26.57
N ALA A 246 11.82 15.12 -25.43
CA ALA A 246 12.92 16.03 -25.10
C ALA A 246 14.16 15.34 -24.49
N GLY A 247 14.30 14.01 -24.64
CA GLY A 247 15.46 13.26 -24.16
C GLY A 247 15.50 12.99 -22.65
N TYR A 248 14.46 13.35 -21.90
CA TYR A 248 14.36 13.12 -20.45
C TYR A 248 13.80 11.74 -20.09
N GLY A 249 13.34 10.95 -21.07
CA GLY A 249 12.73 9.62 -20.85
C GLY A 249 13.60 8.69 -20.01
N LYS A 250 14.92 8.62 -20.24
CA LYS A 250 15.84 7.81 -19.43
C LYS A 250 15.91 8.25 -17.96
N ARG A 251 15.88 9.57 -17.72
CA ARG A 251 15.88 10.13 -16.35
C ARG A 251 14.55 9.82 -15.65
N MET A 252 13.44 9.92 -16.36
CA MET A 252 12.11 9.60 -15.84
C MET A 252 11.96 8.11 -15.53
N LEU A 253 12.44 7.23 -16.40
CA LEU A 253 12.47 5.79 -16.18
C LEU A 253 13.29 5.45 -14.92
N PHE A 254 14.49 6.02 -14.80
CA PHE A 254 15.33 5.84 -13.62
C PHE A 254 14.60 6.26 -12.33
N VAL A 255 14.03 7.47 -12.30
CA VAL A 255 13.30 8.00 -11.12
C VAL A 255 12.14 7.09 -10.76
N THR A 256 11.31 6.72 -11.75
CA THR A 256 10.16 5.86 -11.52
C THR A 256 10.57 4.50 -10.97
N LEU A 257 11.58 3.87 -11.57
CA LEU A 257 12.02 2.54 -11.18
C LEU A 257 12.54 2.51 -9.75
N PHE A 258 13.47 3.41 -9.38
CA PHE A 258 14.04 3.38 -8.04
C PHE A 258 13.00 3.78 -6.98
N TRP A 259 12.06 4.66 -7.30
CA TRP A 259 10.96 4.99 -6.40
C TRP A 259 10.07 3.79 -6.17
N THR A 260 9.63 3.13 -7.23
CA THR A 260 8.81 1.91 -7.14
C THR A 260 9.50 0.85 -6.27
N CYS A 261 10.78 0.55 -6.55
CA CYS A 261 11.54 -0.45 -5.79
C CYS A 261 11.77 -0.08 -4.32
N SER A 262 11.80 1.21 -3.97
CA SER A 262 11.95 1.66 -2.57
C SER A 262 10.61 1.79 -1.84
N VAL A 263 9.53 2.13 -2.55
CA VAL A 263 8.19 2.33 -1.98
C VAL A 263 7.49 0.99 -1.72
N ILE A 264 7.53 0.03 -2.65
CA ILE A 264 6.83 -1.26 -2.50
C ILE A 264 7.14 -1.93 -1.14
N PRO A 265 8.42 -2.19 -0.78
CA PRO A 265 8.67 -2.97 0.43
C PRO A 265 8.39 -2.16 1.69
N VAL A 266 8.53 -0.83 1.66
CA VAL A 266 8.20 0.04 2.81
C VAL A 266 6.70 0.00 3.10
N PHE A 267 5.85 0.11 2.08
CA PHE A 267 4.41 0.04 2.29
C PHE A 267 3.93 -1.38 2.58
N ALA A 268 4.61 -2.42 2.11
CA ALA A 268 4.33 -3.80 2.52
C ALA A 268 4.62 -4.00 4.00
N VAL A 269 5.76 -3.50 4.49
CA VAL A 269 6.08 -3.49 5.91
C VAL A 269 5.03 -2.69 6.68
N TYR A 270 4.63 -1.48 6.27
CA TYR A 270 3.61 -0.76 7.02
C TYR A 270 2.22 -1.38 6.97
N ALA A 271 1.80 -1.95 5.85
CA ALA A 271 0.47 -2.56 5.76
C ALA A 271 0.37 -3.85 6.58
N PHE A 272 1.46 -4.64 6.65
CA PHE A 272 1.40 -6.01 7.13
C PHE A 272 2.41 -6.33 8.25
N ALA A 273 3.24 -5.41 8.73
CA ALA A 273 4.26 -5.69 9.75
C ALA A 273 3.68 -6.38 11.00
N PRO A 274 2.57 -5.91 11.63
CA PRO A 274 2.03 -6.61 12.80
C PRO A 274 1.63 -8.06 12.48
N LYS A 275 1.01 -8.27 11.31
CA LYS A 275 0.60 -9.61 10.85
C LYS A 275 1.80 -10.50 10.56
N VAL A 276 2.85 -9.95 9.93
CA VAL A 276 4.10 -10.67 9.63
C VAL A 276 4.83 -11.01 10.93
N LEU A 277 4.99 -10.08 11.87
CA LEU A 277 5.66 -10.37 13.14
C LEU A 277 4.89 -11.41 13.97
N LEU A 278 3.56 -11.35 14.01
CA LEU A 278 2.73 -12.38 14.65
C LEU A 278 2.90 -13.76 14.01
N ALA A 279 2.94 -13.84 12.68
CA ALA A 279 3.17 -15.08 11.94
C ALA A 279 4.56 -15.69 12.23
N LEU A 280 5.50 -14.87 12.68
CA LEU A 280 6.86 -15.25 13.03
C LEU A 280 7.03 -15.54 14.53
N ASN A 281 5.92 -15.89 15.19
CA ASN A 281 5.81 -16.33 16.57
C ASN A 281 6.07 -15.27 17.66
N LEU A 282 6.25 -14.00 17.29
CA LEU A 282 6.26 -12.88 18.24
C LEU A 282 4.84 -12.61 18.74
N LYS A 283 4.50 -13.11 19.93
CA LYS A 283 3.16 -12.96 20.53
C LYS A 283 3.07 -11.74 21.44
N GLY A 284 1.88 -11.12 21.47
CA GLY A 284 1.55 -10.04 22.40
C GLY A 284 2.33 -8.74 22.16
N ASP A 285 2.68 -8.05 23.24
CA ASP A 285 3.29 -6.72 23.21
C ASP A 285 4.60 -6.63 22.41
N TRP A 286 5.35 -7.74 22.30
CA TRP A 286 6.62 -7.78 21.57
C TRP A 286 6.46 -7.50 20.07
N ALA A 287 5.38 -7.95 19.43
CA ALA A 287 5.12 -7.63 18.01
C ALA A 287 4.87 -6.13 17.81
N SER A 288 4.21 -5.50 18.79
CA SER A 288 3.94 -4.07 18.77
C SER A 288 5.21 -3.25 19.01
N TYR A 289 5.99 -3.58 20.05
CA TYR A 289 7.29 -2.96 20.32
C TYR A 289 8.26 -3.14 19.15
N GLY A 290 8.27 -4.33 18.53
CA GLY A 290 9.05 -4.60 17.32
C GLY A 290 8.66 -3.69 16.16
N SER A 291 7.36 -3.51 15.91
CA SER A 291 6.87 -2.62 14.85
C SER A 291 7.25 -1.15 15.10
N VAL A 292 7.14 -0.68 16.34
CA VAL A 292 7.59 0.66 16.74
C VAL A 292 9.10 0.81 16.54
N ALA A 293 9.89 -0.16 17.00
CA ALA A 293 11.34 -0.13 16.88
C ALA A 293 11.81 -0.11 15.42
N ILE A 294 11.23 -0.96 14.57
CA ILE A 294 11.48 -0.97 13.12
C ILE A 294 11.15 0.39 12.52
N THR A 295 10.02 0.99 12.91
CA THR A 295 9.62 2.30 12.36
C THR A 295 10.55 3.43 12.80
N LEU A 296 11.06 3.40 14.03
CA LEU A 296 12.09 4.33 14.50
C LEU A 296 13.42 4.15 13.75
N LEU A 297 13.79 2.92 13.38
CA LEU A 297 14.99 2.67 12.59
C LEU A 297 14.92 3.29 11.19
N PHE A 298 13.74 3.40 10.58
CA PHE A 298 13.58 4.18 9.35
C PHE A 298 13.93 5.67 9.54
N VAL A 299 13.48 6.27 10.66
CA VAL A 299 13.80 7.66 11.00
C VAL A 299 15.30 7.83 11.15
N ILE A 300 15.93 6.94 11.91
CA ILE A 300 17.39 6.93 12.14
C ILE A 300 18.13 6.77 10.81
N GLY A 301 17.69 5.85 9.95
CA GLY A 301 18.25 5.63 8.61
C GLY A 301 18.20 6.88 7.74
N CYS A 302 17.07 7.60 7.74
CA CYS A 302 16.92 8.85 7.00
C CYS A 302 17.83 9.97 7.55
N ILE A 303 17.98 10.07 8.88
CA ILE A 303 18.88 11.04 9.52
C ILE A 303 20.34 10.77 9.15
N ILE A 304 20.78 9.50 9.26
CA ILE A 304 22.14 9.08 8.88
C ILE A 304 22.37 9.39 7.41
N ALA A 305 21.47 8.97 6.52
CA ALA A 305 21.61 9.21 5.10
C ALA A 305 21.70 10.70 4.75
N THR A 306 20.87 11.55 5.38
CA THR A 306 20.90 13.01 5.15
C THR A 306 22.25 13.62 5.54
N ARG A 307 22.93 13.08 6.57
CA ARG A 307 24.27 13.55 6.95
C ARG A 307 25.37 13.01 6.02
N LEU A 308 25.23 11.80 5.52
CA LEU A 308 26.23 11.14 4.69
C LEU A 308 26.15 11.52 3.20
N ILE A 309 24.98 11.94 2.70
CA ILE A 309 24.70 12.20 1.27
C ILE A 309 25.71 13.14 0.61
N ASN A 310 26.16 14.17 1.33
CA ASN A 310 27.12 15.15 0.81
C ASN A 310 28.56 14.62 0.79
N ARG A 311 28.88 13.60 1.61
CA ARG A 311 30.22 13.00 1.68
C ARG A 311 30.39 11.87 0.68
N ILE A 312 29.44 10.93 0.62
CA ILE A 312 29.56 9.73 -0.24
C ILE A 312 28.96 9.94 -1.63
N GLY A 313 28.26 11.04 -1.87
CA GLY A 313 27.57 11.33 -3.11
C GLY A 313 26.25 10.56 -3.28
N ARG A 314 25.41 11.05 -4.19
CA ARG A 314 24.02 10.56 -4.34
C ARG A 314 23.96 9.16 -4.94
N ARG A 315 24.76 8.89 -5.98
CA ARG A 315 24.81 7.58 -6.66
C ARG A 315 25.25 6.47 -5.71
N CYS A 316 26.35 6.68 -4.98
CA CYS A 316 26.83 5.67 -4.03
C CYS A 316 25.84 5.48 -2.88
N MET A 317 25.24 6.55 -2.35
CA MET A 317 24.19 6.44 -1.34
C MET A 317 23.03 5.54 -1.81
N LEU A 318 22.54 5.74 -3.05
CA LEU A 318 21.45 4.95 -3.59
C LEU A 318 21.83 3.46 -3.73
N LEU A 319 23.02 3.19 -4.28
CA LEU A 319 23.51 1.82 -4.47
C LEU A 319 23.67 1.07 -3.14
N HIS A 320 24.28 1.70 -2.14
CA HIS A 320 24.45 1.08 -0.81
C HIS A 320 23.11 0.90 -0.10
N SER A 321 22.18 1.85 -0.27
CA SER A 321 20.83 1.72 0.31
C SER A 321 20.12 0.49 -0.23
N PHE A 322 20.12 0.28 -1.55
CA PHE A 322 19.49 -0.90 -2.16
C PHE A 322 20.26 -2.20 -1.92
N LEU A 323 21.60 -2.18 -1.93
CA LEU A 323 22.40 -3.37 -1.69
C LEU A 323 22.14 -3.93 -0.29
N TRP A 324 22.31 -3.11 0.76
CA TRP A 324 22.19 -3.60 2.14
C TRP A 324 20.75 -3.88 2.54
N SER A 325 19.78 -3.06 2.08
CA SER A 325 18.36 -3.34 2.32
C SER A 325 17.89 -4.57 1.56
N GLY A 326 18.37 -4.79 0.33
CA GLY A 326 18.08 -5.98 -0.46
C GLY A 326 18.66 -7.25 0.17
N LEU A 327 19.91 -7.20 0.65
CA LEU A 327 20.52 -8.30 1.39
C LEU A 327 19.76 -8.62 2.68
N ALA A 328 19.28 -7.61 3.41
CA ALA A 328 18.46 -7.81 4.61
C ALA A 328 17.11 -8.49 4.28
N LEU A 329 16.43 -8.07 3.20
CA LEU A 329 15.19 -8.71 2.74
C LEU A 329 15.40 -10.13 2.21
N LEU A 330 16.50 -10.39 1.49
CA LEU A 330 16.88 -11.75 1.08
C LEU A 330 17.18 -12.62 2.30
N GLY A 331 17.88 -12.08 3.29
CA GLY A 331 18.09 -12.72 4.58
C GLY A 331 16.78 -13.09 5.26
N LEU A 332 15.77 -12.20 5.25
CA LEU A 332 14.44 -12.52 5.78
C LEU A 332 13.78 -13.68 5.04
N GLY A 333 13.93 -13.75 3.71
CA GLY A 333 13.42 -14.87 2.93
C GLY A 333 14.08 -16.20 3.27
N VAL A 334 15.41 -16.22 3.43
CA VAL A 334 16.17 -17.43 3.78
C VAL A 334 15.94 -17.86 5.22
N PHE A 335 15.98 -16.91 6.16
CA PHE A 335 15.85 -17.15 7.59
C PHE A 335 14.42 -16.87 8.11
N HIS A 336 13.40 -17.11 7.28
CA HIS A 336 12.00 -16.86 7.64
C HIS A 336 11.52 -17.73 8.82
N ALA A 337 12.14 -18.91 9.02
CA ALA A 337 11.93 -19.79 10.17
C ALA A 337 13.01 -19.63 11.27
N GLY A 338 13.81 -18.56 11.19
CA GLY A 338 14.86 -18.26 12.16
C GLY A 338 14.32 -17.74 13.50
N SER A 339 15.23 -17.47 14.44
CA SER A 339 14.83 -16.88 15.73
C SER A 339 14.18 -15.51 15.57
N GLU A 340 13.29 -15.15 16.49
CA GLU A 340 12.63 -13.84 16.53
C GLU A 340 13.63 -12.67 16.47
N ALA A 341 14.76 -12.79 17.17
CA ALA A 341 15.83 -11.80 17.18
C ALA A 341 16.49 -11.65 15.80
N THR A 342 16.70 -12.76 15.08
CA THR A 342 17.23 -12.74 13.71
C THR A 342 16.31 -11.97 12.78
N ILE A 343 15.01 -12.23 12.88
CA ILE A 343 14.01 -11.60 12.00
C ILE A 343 13.88 -10.11 12.32
N LEU A 344 13.75 -9.74 13.60
CA LEU A 344 13.72 -8.33 14.01
C LEU A 344 15.00 -7.60 13.61
N GLY A 345 16.16 -8.25 13.75
CA GLY A 345 17.44 -7.72 13.31
C GLY A 345 17.49 -7.44 11.82
N LEU A 346 16.95 -8.35 10.98
CA LEU A 346 16.93 -8.19 9.53
C LEU A 346 15.90 -7.14 9.08
N PHE A 347 14.70 -7.09 9.69
CA PHE A 347 13.75 -6.00 9.43
C PHE A 347 14.33 -4.65 9.85
N GLY A 348 15.01 -4.60 10.99
CA GLY A 348 15.69 -3.40 11.48
C GLY A 348 16.82 -2.96 10.55
N ALA A 349 17.62 -3.90 10.05
CA ALA A 349 18.65 -3.62 9.05
C ALA A 349 18.05 -3.08 7.75
N TYR A 350 16.99 -3.70 7.25
CA TYR A 350 16.23 -3.19 6.11
C TYR A 350 15.77 -1.74 6.33
N ALA A 351 15.09 -1.46 7.45
CA ALA A 351 14.57 -0.14 7.81
C ALA A 351 15.67 0.92 7.91
N LEU A 352 16.82 0.55 8.49
CA LEU A 352 17.96 1.45 8.63
C LEU A 352 18.60 1.77 7.27
N PHE A 353 18.89 0.76 6.46
CA PHE A 353 19.66 0.93 5.22
C PHE A 353 18.87 1.53 4.07
N ILE A 354 17.55 1.29 3.99
CA ILE A 354 16.72 1.85 2.92
C ILE A 354 16.55 3.38 3.05
N GLY A 355 16.80 3.97 4.22
CA GLY A 355 16.62 5.40 4.49
C GLY A 355 17.32 6.33 3.49
N GLY A 356 18.47 5.93 2.91
CA GLY A 356 19.14 6.70 1.88
C GLY A 356 18.37 6.77 0.56
N ALA A 357 17.77 5.66 0.12
CA ALA A 357 16.89 5.67 -1.04
C ALA A 357 15.67 6.59 -0.80
N GLN A 358 15.12 6.59 0.42
CA GLN A 358 13.97 7.41 0.78
C GLN A 358 14.26 8.91 0.76
N VAL A 359 15.40 9.33 1.33
CA VAL A 359 15.83 10.74 1.27
C VAL A 359 16.07 11.18 -0.18
N LEU A 360 16.66 10.29 -0.98
CA LEU A 360 16.93 10.58 -2.40
C LEU A 360 15.67 10.70 -3.25
N GLN A 361 14.51 10.19 -2.81
CA GLN A 361 13.25 10.42 -3.54
C GLN A 361 13.00 11.92 -3.71
N LEU A 362 13.07 12.72 -2.65
CA LEU A 362 12.88 14.17 -2.80
C LEU A 362 14.10 14.89 -3.40
N VAL A 363 15.33 14.40 -3.20
CA VAL A 363 16.53 15.13 -3.65
C VAL A 363 16.84 14.90 -5.14
N TYR A 364 16.84 13.65 -5.62
CA TYR A 364 17.37 13.28 -6.94
C TYR A 364 16.61 13.93 -8.12
N PRO A 365 15.26 13.93 -8.17
CA PRO A 365 14.55 14.59 -9.27
C PRO A 365 14.72 16.11 -9.24
N ASN A 366 14.87 16.71 -8.06
CA ASN A 366 15.15 18.13 -7.94
C ASN A 366 16.51 18.51 -8.57
N GLU A 367 17.48 17.59 -8.56
CA GLU A 367 18.80 17.75 -9.19
C GLU A 367 18.83 17.28 -10.68
N LEU A 368 18.04 16.26 -11.06
CA LEU A 368 18.03 15.71 -12.42
C LEU A 368 17.23 16.52 -13.44
N PHE A 369 16.17 17.18 -12.98
CA PHE A 369 15.23 17.90 -13.84
C PHE A 369 15.41 19.41 -13.68
N PRO A 370 15.46 20.14 -14.80
CA PRO A 370 15.47 21.59 -14.77
C PRO A 370 14.13 22.09 -14.21
N THR A 371 14.16 23.32 -13.70
CA THR A 371 13.09 23.92 -12.88
C THR A 371 11.72 23.84 -13.52
N GLU A 372 11.65 23.95 -14.85
CA GLU A 372 10.43 24.09 -15.63
C GLU A 372 9.65 22.78 -15.71
N ILE A 373 10.35 21.63 -15.70
CA ILE A 373 9.71 20.31 -15.83
C ILE A 373 9.73 19.50 -14.52
N ARG A 374 10.39 20.02 -13.50
CA ARG A 374 10.67 19.31 -12.25
C ARG A 374 9.41 18.93 -11.48
N ALA A 375 8.50 19.88 -11.25
CA ALA A 375 7.27 19.62 -10.51
C ALA A 375 6.45 18.53 -11.19
N PHE A 376 6.39 18.58 -12.52
CA PHE A 376 5.73 17.58 -13.34
C PHE A 376 6.41 16.20 -13.25
N ALA A 377 7.73 16.13 -13.40
CA ALA A 377 8.49 14.88 -13.29
C ALA A 377 8.38 14.24 -11.90
N VAL A 378 8.41 15.04 -10.84
CA VAL A 378 8.15 14.59 -9.46
C VAL A 378 6.74 14.01 -9.35
N GLY A 379 5.72 14.71 -9.86
CA GLY A 379 4.33 14.23 -9.84
C GLY A 379 4.12 12.91 -10.58
N VAL A 380 4.70 12.76 -11.78
CA VAL A 380 4.65 11.49 -12.54
C VAL A 380 5.38 10.38 -11.80
N GLY A 381 6.57 10.66 -11.25
CA GLY A 381 7.35 9.70 -10.47
C GLY A 381 6.62 9.22 -9.23
N THR A 382 5.96 10.14 -8.50
CA THR A 382 5.12 9.81 -7.34
C THR A 382 3.97 8.92 -7.81
N SER A 383 3.26 9.32 -8.85
CA SER A 383 2.07 8.63 -9.32
C SER A 383 2.40 7.18 -9.73
N LEU A 384 3.38 7.00 -10.61
CA LEU A 384 3.75 5.67 -11.11
C LEU A 384 4.31 4.76 -9.99
N SER A 385 5.08 5.31 -9.04
CA SER A 385 5.60 4.50 -7.93
C SER A 385 4.50 4.02 -6.99
N ARG A 386 3.44 4.82 -6.81
CA ARG A 386 2.29 4.47 -5.96
C ARG A 386 1.39 3.44 -6.62
N VAL A 387 1.23 3.48 -7.95
CA VAL A 387 0.58 2.40 -8.70
C VAL A 387 1.37 1.10 -8.56
N GLY A 388 2.69 1.13 -8.73
CA GLY A 388 3.54 -0.04 -8.54
C GLY A 388 3.40 -0.64 -7.14
N ALA A 389 3.36 0.21 -6.10
CA ALA A 389 3.12 -0.20 -4.72
C ALA A 389 1.70 -0.74 -4.48
N ALA A 390 0.67 -0.09 -5.01
CA ALA A 390 -0.72 -0.56 -4.91
C ALA A 390 -0.89 -1.94 -5.56
N VAL A 391 -0.36 -2.12 -6.77
CA VAL A 391 -0.38 -3.40 -7.48
C VAL A 391 0.40 -4.45 -6.71
N GLY A 392 1.59 -4.12 -6.21
CA GLY A 392 2.39 -5.04 -5.38
C GLY A 392 1.62 -5.54 -4.16
N LEU A 393 1.00 -4.63 -3.39
CA LEU A 393 0.20 -5.00 -2.22
C LEU A 393 -1.04 -5.83 -2.58
N ALA A 394 -1.75 -5.45 -3.65
CA ALA A 394 -2.92 -6.18 -4.12
C ALA A 394 -2.54 -7.60 -4.58
N LEU A 395 -1.44 -7.74 -5.33
CA LEU A 395 -0.93 -9.05 -5.78
C LEU A 395 -0.47 -9.92 -4.61
N SER A 396 0.24 -9.38 -3.63
CA SER A 396 0.64 -10.12 -2.42
C SER A 396 -0.57 -10.61 -1.63
N ALA A 397 -1.64 -9.82 -1.58
CA ALA A 397 -2.89 -10.22 -0.94
C ALA A 397 -3.65 -11.30 -1.75
N LEU A 398 -3.60 -11.23 -3.09
CA LEU A 398 -4.17 -12.23 -3.98
C LEU A 398 -3.41 -13.56 -3.94
N GLN A 399 -2.08 -13.54 -3.71
CA GLN A 399 -1.30 -14.76 -3.52
C GLN A 399 -1.84 -15.64 -2.39
N GLN A 400 -2.37 -15.04 -1.32
CA GLN A 400 -2.98 -15.77 -0.20
C GLN A 400 -4.33 -16.42 -0.57
N ASN A 401 -4.94 -16.02 -1.68
CA ASN A 401 -6.20 -16.56 -2.21
C ASN A 401 -5.98 -17.47 -3.43
N ILE A 402 -4.73 -17.79 -3.79
CA ILE A 402 -4.47 -18.73 -4.88
C ILE A 402 -5.05 -20.09 -4.47
N ASN A 403 -6.00 -20.57 -5.26
CA ASN A 403 -6.55 -21.91 -5.16
C ASN A 403 -5.45 -22.92 -5.50
N LEU A 404 -4.60 -23.24 -4.53
CA LEU A 404 -3.58 -24.26 -4.67
C LEU A 404 -4.28 -25.63 -4.69
N PHE A 405 -4.53 -26.13 -5.90
CA PHE A 405 -5.03 -27.47 -6.11
C PHE A 405 -3.86 -28.45 -6.10
N TYR A 406 -3.96 -29.48 -5.26
CA TYR A 406 -2.99 -30.56 -5.18
C TYR A 406 -3.69 -31.91 -5.33
N THR A 407 -3.04 -32.83 -6.03
CA THR A 407 -3.46 -34.24 -6.03
C THR A 407 -2.94 -34.96 -4.79
N PRO A 408 -3.56 -36.09 -4.39
CA PRO A 408 -3.03 -36.97 -3.35
C PRO A 408 -1.54 -37.31 -3.51
N THR A 409 -1.05 -37.57 -4.73
CA THR A 409 0.36 -37.81 -5.00
C THR A 409 1.24 -36.61 -4.62
N GLN A 410 0.84 -35.40 -5.00
CA GLN A 410 1.62 -34.19 -4.69
C GLN A 410 1.66 -33.92 -3.18
N ILE A 411 0.53 -34.11 -2.49
CA ILE A 411 0.43 -33.98 -1.04
C ILE A 411 1.36 -34.99 -0.36
N ALA A 412 1.29 -36.26 -0.77
CA ALA A 412 2.10 -37.33 -0.17
C ALA A 412 3.58 -37.30 -0.59
N ASN A 413 3.97 -36.49 -1.59
CA ASN A 413 5.36 -36.19 -1.92
C ASN A 413 5.91 -34.97 -1.15
N GLY A 414 5.08 -34.31 -0.34
CA GLY A 414 5.46 -33.12 0.42
C GLY A 414 5.50 -31.84 -0.43
N GLU A 415 4.85 -31.83 -1.60
CA GLU A 415 4.76 -30.63 -2.47
C GLU A 415 3.70 -29.64 -1.97
N ALA A 416 2.74 -30.12 -1.17
CA ALA A 416 1.69 -29.28 -0.59
C ALA A 416 2.16 -28.59 0.70
N PRO A 417 1.94 -27.28 0.87
CA PRO A 417 2.30 -26.56 2.07
C PRO A 417 1.47 -27.00 3.27
N THR A 418 2.12 -27.21 4.40
CA THR A 418 1.46 -27.44 5.69
C THR A 418 0.90 -26.11 6.23
N ASP A 419 -0.23 -26.18 6.95
CA ASP A 419 -0.89 -25.01 7.59
C ASP A 419 -1.43 -23.90 6.68
N THR A 420 -1.42 -24.11 5.35
CA THR A 420 -2.07 -23.23 4.35
C THR A 420 -3.35 -23.90 3.83
N ARG A 421 -4.35 -23.10 3.48
CA ARG A 421 -5.59 -23.62 2.89
C ARG A 421 -5.31 -24.10 1.46
N ILE A 422 -5.54 -25.37 1.19
CA ILE A 422 -5.33 -26.03 -0.10
C ILE A 422 -6.62 -26.70 -0.58
N ARG A 423 -6.68 -27.04 -1.86
CA ARG A 423 -7.74 -27.86 -2.46
C ARG A 423 -7.15 -29.22 -2.80
N ALA A 424 -7.49 -30.26 -2.05
CA ALA A 424 -7.12 -31.63 -2.38
C ALA A 424 -8.21 -32.25 -3.26
N GLY A 425 -7.88 -32.64 -4.48
CA GLY A 425 -8.84 -33.25 -5.40
C GLY A 425 -8.46 -34.66 -5.81
N GLY A 426 -9.43 -35.57 -5.77
CA GLY A 426 -9.25 -36.97 -6.16
C GLY A 426 -10.55 -37.77 -6.03
N LEU A 427 -10.44 -39.08 -6.16
CA LEU A 427 -11.54 -40.03 -6.01
C LEU A 427 -11.64 -40.46 -4.55
N VAL A 428 -12.85 -40.52 -4.01
CA VAL A 428 -13.08 -41.11 -2.68
C VAL A 428 -12.85 -42.61 -2.75
N GLU A 429 -12.01 -43.16 -1.89
CA GLU A 429 -11.76 -44.60 -1.85
C GLU A 429 -12.99 -45.37 -1.33
N LYS A 430 -13.28 -46.53 -1.94
CA LYS A 430 -14.41 -47.39 -1.53
C LYS A 430 -14.15 -48.04 -0.18
N GLY A 431 -15.14 -48.00 0.71
CA GLY A 431 -15.07 -48.49 2.09
C GLY A 431 -14.30 -47.57 3.04
N SER A 432 -13.87 -46.38 2.60
CA SER A 432 -13.05 -45.47 3.43
C SER A 432 -13.88 -44.51 4.28
N LEU A 433 -15.18 -44.33 3.97
CA LEU A 433 -16.03 -43.37 4.68
C LEU A 433 -16.37 -43.85 6.09
N GLN A 434 -15.90 -43.11 7.09
CA GLN A 434 -16.17 -43.29 8.50
C GLN A 434 -16.94 -42.09 9.05
N ARG A 435 -18.09 -42.34 9.67
CA ARG A 435 -18.90 -41.33 10.36
C ARG A 435 -18.90 -41.62 11.85
N SER A 436 -18.74 -40.58 12.67
CA SER A 436 -18.90 -40.68 14.11
C SER A 436 -20.39 -40.85 14.47
N GLU A 437 -20.70 -41.68 15.48
CA GLU A 437 -22.09 -41.87 15.95
C GLU A 437 -22.58 -40.68 16.79
N ASP A 438 -21.66 -40.02 17.50
CA ASP A 438 -21.96 -38.97 18.49
C ASP A 438 -21.66 -37.53 17.99
N SER A 439 -21.16 -37.36 16.76
CA SER A 439 -20.77 -36.04 16.24
C SER A 439 -20.85 -35.96 14.72
N LEU A 440 -20.82 -34.74 14.16
CA LEU A 440 -20.76 -34.50 12.71
C LEU A 440 -19.35 -34.74 12.13
N ASN A 441 -18.48 -35.46 12.85
CA ASN A 441 -17.15 -35.79 12.37
C ASN A 441 -17.22 -36.90 11.33
N VAL A 442 -16.58 -36.65 10.20
CA VAL A 442 -16.46 -37.58 9.08
C VAL A 442 -14.99 -37.70 8.69
N ARG A 443 -14.53 -38.91 8.44
CA ARG A 443 -13.22 -39.20 7.85
C ARG A 443 -13.38 -40.06 6.61
N PHE A 444 -12.59 -39.80 5.59
CA PHE A 444 -12.56 -40.61 4.36
C PHE A 444 -11.22 -40.44 3.65
N VAL A 445 -10.90 -41.35 2.75
CA VAL A 445 -9.63 -41.33 2.00
C VAL A 445 -9.90 -40.87 0.57
N VAL A 446 -9.01 -40.03 0.05
CA VAL A 446 -9.02 -39.54 -1.33
C VAL A 446 -7.76 -40.01 -2.04
N THR A 447 -7.92 -40.60 -3.22
CA THR A 447 -6.84 -41.17 -4.03
C THR A 447 -6.87 -40.64 -5.47
N ASP A 448 -5.70 -40.52 -6.09
CA ASP A 448 -5.54 -40.30 -7.53
C ASP A 448 -5.19 -41.61 -8.27
N GLY A 449 -5.28 -42.76 -7.59
CA GLY A 449 -4.93 -44.07 -8.11
C GLY A 449 -3.45 -44.45 -7.88
N ALA A 450 -2.60 -43.52 -7.43
CA ALA A 450 -1.21 -43.79 -7.10
C ALA A 450 -0.91 -43.61 -5.61
N LYS A 451 -1.44 -42.54 -4.99
CA LYS A 451 -1.30 -42.28 -3.56
C LYS A 451 -2.62 -41.82 -2.95
N GLU A 452 -2.67 -41.89 -1.63
CA GLU A 452 -3.85 -41.62 -0.81
C GLU A 452 -3.57 -40.50 0.19
N VAL A 453 -4.61 -39.71 0.48
CA VAL A 453 -4.62 -38.69 1.52
C VAL A 453 -5.88 -38.84 2.34
N THR A 454 -5.72 -38.82 3.67
CA THR A 454 -6.85 -38.86 4.59
C THR A 454 -7.46 -37.47 4.75
N ILE A 455 -8.78 -37.38 4.62
CA ILE A 455 -9.56 -36.16 4.83
C ILE A 455 -10.35 -36.31 6.14
N ALA A 456 -10.27 -35.30 7.00
CA ALA A 456 -11.11 -35.15 8.18
C ALA A 456 -12.00 -33.92 7.99
N TYR A 457 -13.31 -34.06 8.17
CA TYR A 457 -14.30 -33.01 7.94
C TYR A 457 -15.31 -33.00 9.09
N HIS A 458 -15.67 -31.81 9.56
CA HIS A 458 -16.73 -31.63 10.56
C HIS A 458 -17.93 -30.94 9.92
N GLY A 459 -18.96 -31.70 9.59
CA GLY A 459 -20.15 -31.16 8.95
C GLY A 459 -20.92 -32.20 8.14
N ILE A 460 -21.97 -31.72 7.46
CA ILE A 460 -22.78 -32.53 6.56
C ILE A 460 -22.09 -32.56 5.20
N LEU A 461 -21.86 -33.76 4.68
CA LEU A 461 -21.33 -33.95 3.32
C LEU A 461 -22.42 -33.59 2.29
N PRO A 462 -22.05 -33.08 1.09
CA PRO A 462 -23.01 -32.82 0.03
C PRO A 462 -23.81 -34.07 -0.35
N ASP A 463 -25.07 -33.90 -0.75
CA ASP A 463 -25.95 -35.02 -1.15
C ASP A 463 -25.37 -35.87 -2.30
N LEU A 464 -24.53 -35.26 -3.13
CA LEU A 464 -23.85 -35.90 -4.26
C LEU A 464 -22.55 -36.62 -3.86
N PHE A 465 -22.14 -36.58 -2.59
CA PHE A 465 -20.95 -37.27 -2.14
C PHE A 465 -21.19 -38.79 -2.13
N ARG A 466 -20.31 -39.54 -2.81
CA ARG A 466 -20.30 -41.01 -2.80
C ARG A 466 -18.88 -41.54 -2.89
N GLU A 467 -18.67 -42.73 -2.33
CA GLU A 467 -17.43 -43.47 -2.54
C GLU A 467 -17.25 -43.83 -4.02
N GLY A 468 -16.01 -43.72 -4.51
CA GLY A 468 -15.67 -43.86 -5.93
C GLY A 468 -15.94 -42.62 -6.78
N GLN A 469 -16.42 -41.52 -6.21
CA GLN A 469 -16.71 -40.28 -6.93
C GLN A 469 -15.58 -39.25 -6.76
N GLY A 470 -15.41 -38.41 -7.79
CA GLY A 470 -14.49 -37.28 -7.74
C GLY A 470 -14.99 -36.19 -6.82
N ILE A 471 -14.17 -35.81 -5.84
CA ILE A 471 -14.45 -34.73 -4.90
C ILE A 471 -13.26 -33.77 -4.84
N VAL A 472 -13.52 -32.58 -4.33
CA VAL A 472 -12.50 -31.59 -3.94
C VAL A 472 -12.73 -31.22 -2.48
N ALA A 473 -11.77 -31.51 -1.63
CA ALA A 473 -11.78 -31.11 -0.23
C ALA A 473 -10.93 -29.84 -0.06
N LEU A 474 -11.50 -28.79 0.54
CA LEU A 474 -10.81 -27.55 0.85
C LEU A 474 -10.49 -27.53 2.34
N GLY A 475 -9.21 -27.42 2.68
CA GLY A 475 -8.77 -27.57 4.06
C GLY A 475 -7.31 -27.24 4.28
N LYS A 476 -6.83 -27.46 5.51
CA LYS A 476 -5.42 -27.36 5.87
C LYS A 476 -4.81 -28.73 6.08
N LEU A 477 -3.60 -28.92 5.56
CA LEU A 477 -2.82 -30.15 5.78
C LEU A 477 -2.12 -30.08 7.15
N GLY A 478 -2.45 -31.03 8.02
CA GLY A 478 -1.80 -31.24 9.31
C GLY A 478 -0.40 -31.84 9.16
N GLY A 479 0.43 -31.71 10.20
CA GLY A 479 1.78 -32.29 10.23
C GLY A 479 1.80 -33.83 10.26
N ASP A 480 0.65 -34.45 10.49
CA ASP A 480 0.38 -35.88 10.43
C ASP A 480 -0.03 -36.37 9.03
N GLY A 481 -0.10 -35.48 8.04
CA GLY A 481 -0.50 -35.80 6.67
C GLY A 481 -2.02 -35.89 6.47
N VAL A 482 -2.82 -35.55 7.49
CA VAL A 482 -4.29 -35.50 7.40
C VAL A 482 -4.73 -34.12 6.95
N LEU A 483 -5.58 -34.04 5.93
CA LEU A 483 -6.22 -32.79 5.54
C LEU A 483 -7.46 -32.54 6.40
N VAL A 484 -7.43 -31.52 7.24
CA VAL A 484 -8.62 -31.04 7.96
C VAL A 484 -9.37 -30.09 7.03
N ALA A 485 -10.48 -30.57 6.48
CA ALA A 485 -11.34 -29.87 5.55
C ALA A 485 -12.37 -28.99 6.26
N ASP A 486 -12.56 -27.78 5.72
CA ASP A 486 -13.63 -26.85 6.09
C ASP A 486 -14.82 -26.99 5.13
N GLU A 487 -14.58 -27.51 3.92
CA GLU A 487 -15.58 -27.62 2.85
C GLU A 487 -15.26 -28.81 1.94
N VAL A 488 -16.28 -29.57 1.56
CA VAL A 488 -16.17 -30.69 0.62
C VAL A 488 -17.10 -30.44 -0.55
N LEU A 489 -16.56 -30.46 -1.76
CA LEU A 489 -17.29 -30.29 -3.01
C LEU A 489 -17.32 -31.64 -3.75
N ALA A 490 -18.51 -32.14 -4.07
CA ALA A 490 -18.68 -33.33 -4.90
C ALA A 490 -18.96 -32.92 -6.35
N LYS A 491 -18.35 -33.61 -7.32
CA LYS A 491 -18.60 -33.35 -8.75
C LYS A 491 -20.07 -33.64 -9.09
N HIS A 492 -20.75 -32.69 -9.75
CA HIS A 492 -22.05 -32.93 -10.38
C HIS A 492 -21.89 -33.85 -11.59
N ASP A 493 -22.76 -34.86 -11.71
CA ASP A 493 -22.87 -35.66 -12.92
C ASP A 493 -23.54 -34.81 -14.02
N GLU A 494 -22.86 -34.58 -15.15
CA GLU A 494 -23.46 -33.91 -16.34
C GLU A 494 -24.64 -34.71 -16.94
N ASN A 495 -24.86 -35.92 -16.45
CA ASN A 495 -25.97 -36.80 -16.81
C ASN A 495 -27.15 -36.78 -15.83
N TYR A 496 -27.09 -35.99 -14.75
CA TYR A 496 -28.18 -35.93 -13.80
C TYR A 496 -29.36 -35.11 -14.34
N MET A 497 -30.50 -35.79 -14.52
CA MET A 497 -31.79 -35.15 -14.78
C MET A 497 -32.72 -35.40 -13.59
N PRO A 498 -33.24 -34.37 -12.92
CA PRO A 498 -34.11 -34.55 -11.76
C PRO A 498 -35.30 -35.48 -12.06
N PRO A 499 -35.76 -36.29 -11.10
CA PRO A 499 -36.87 -37.24 -11.32
C PRO A 499 -38.16 -36.55 -11.79
N GLU A 500 -38.43 -35.33 -11.30
CA GLU A 500 -39.58 -34.52 -11.71
C GLU A 500 -39.48 -34.10 -13.18
N VAL A 501 -38.29 -33.70 -13.62
CA VAL A 501 -38.01 -33.31 -15.02
C VAL A 501 -38.07 -34.52 -15.94
N THR A 502 -37.55 -35.67 -15.47
CA THR A 502 -37.66 -36.95 -16.19
C THR A 502 -39.11 -37.41 -16.33
N LYS A 503 -39.91 -37.24 -15.28
CA LYS A 503 -41.35 -37.55 -15.31
C LYS A 503 -42.09 -36.60 -16.26
N ALA A 504 -41.83 -35.29 -16.18
CA ALA A 504 -42.41 -34.29 -17.09
C ALA A 504 -42.04 -34.53 -18.56
N LEU A 505 -40.80 -34.94 -18.84
CA LEU A 505 -40.34 -35.29 -20.20
C LEU A 505 -40.91 -36.62 -20.70
N LYS A 506 -41.18 -37.59 -19.81
CA LYS A 506 -41.92 -38.81 -20.16
C LYS A 506 -43.39 -38.52 -20.46
N ASP A 507 -44.04 -37.72 -19.61
CA ASP A 507 -45.45 -37.38 -19.71
C ASP A 507 -45.73 -36.50 -20.94
N SER A 508 -44.77 -35.68 -21.35
CA SER A 508 -44.84 -34.89 -22.60
C SER A 508 -44.34 -35.63 -23.85
N GLY A 509 -43.87 -36.88 -23.72
CA GLY A 509 -43.35 -37.68 -24.83
C GLY A 509 -41.99 -37.20 -25.39
N GLN A 510 -41.34 -36.22 -24.77
CA GLN A 510 -40.10 -35.61 -25.27
C GLN A 510 -38.81 -36.28 -24.77
N LEU A 511 -38.90 -37.27 -23.87
CA LEU A 511 -37.72 -37.93 -23.32
C LEU A 511 -36.80 -38.53 -24.39
N LYS A 512 -37.38 -39.21 -25.40
CA LYS A 512 -36.61 -39.78 -26.52
C LYS A 512 -35.93 -38.73 -27.39
N HIS A 513 -36.51 -37.53 -27.47
CA HIS A 513 -35.95 -36.42 -28.26
C HIS A 513 -34.73 -35.81 -27.56
N TYR A 514 -34.78 -35.73 -26.22
CA TYR A 514 -33.66 -35.30 -25.38
C TYR A 514 -32.51 -36.33 -25.42
N GLU A 515 -32.81 -37.62 -25.28
CA GLU A 515 -31.81 -38.71 -25.34
C GLU A 515 -31.09 -38.76 -26.71
N ASN A 516 -31.83 -38.61 -27.81
CA ASN A 516 -31.26 -38.58 -29.16
C ASN A 516 -30.41 -37.33 -29.43
N GLY A 517 -30.79 -36.17 -28.89
CA GLY A 517 -30.01 -34.93 -29.00
C GLY A 517 -28.66 -35.02 -28.26
N LYS A 518 -28.62 -35.74 -27.13
CA LYS A 518 -27.39 -35.98 -26.35
C LYS A 518 -26.42 -36.92 -27.09
N ALA A 519 -26.93 -38.02 -27.65
CA ALA A 519 -26.11 -38.98 -28.41
C ALA A 519 -25.48 -38.36 -29.68
N ALA A 520 -26.18 -37.43 -30.34
CA ALA A 520 -25.66 -36.69 -31.49
C ALA A 520 -24.58 -35.66 -31.11
N GLY A 521 -24.64 -35.08 -29.91
CA GLY A 521 -23.62 -34.16 -29.40
C GLY A 521 -22.30 -34.87 -29.04
N GLU A 522 -22.37 -36.08 -28.47
CA GLU A 522 -21.19 -36.88 -28.10
C GLU A 522 -20.43 -37.44 -29.32
N THR A 523 -21.12 -37.71 -30.43
CA THR A 523 -20.47 -38.16 -31.67
C THR A 523 -19.70 -37.04 -32.37
N SER A 524 -20.15 -35.78 -32.23
CA SER A 524 -19.47 -34.62 -32.81
C SER A 524 -18.16 -34.27 -32.08
N TYR A 525 -18.03 -34.58 -30.79
CA TYR A 525 -16.84 -34.27 -30.00
C TYR A 525 -15.70 -35.28 -30.21
N ASN A 526 -16.01 -36.54 -30.56
CA ASN A 526 -15.01 -37.59 -30.80
C ASN A 526 -14.39 -37.59 -32.21
N GLN A 527 -14.85 -36.71 -33.12
CA GLN A 527 -14.29 -36.59 -34.48
C GLN A 527 -13.30 -35.42 -34.66
N GLU A 528 -13.27 -34.43 -33.76
CA GLU A 528 -12.31 -33.31 -33.81
C GLU A 528 -11.01 -33.58 -33.02
N GLY A 529 -10.87 -34.78 -32.43
CA GLY A 529 -9.72 -35.19 -31.62
C GLY A 529 -8.89 -36.35 -32.19
N LYS A 530 -8.68 -36.40 -33.51
CA LYS A 530 -7.68 -37.28 -34.13
C LYS A 530 -6.64 -36.50 -34.92
#